data_AF-A0A9X4NHC9-F1
#
_entry.id   AF-A0A9X4NHC9-F1
#
_cell.length_a   1.000
_cell.length_b   1.000
_cell.length_c   1.000
_cell.angle_alpha   90.00
_cell.angle_beta   90.00
_cell.angle_gamma   90.00
#
_symmetry.space_group_name_H-M   'P 1'
#
loop_
_entity.id
_entity.type
_entity.pdbx_description
1 polymer ?
#
loop_
_entity_poly.entity_id
_entity_poly.type
_entity_poly.pdbx_seq_one_letter_code
_entity_poly.pdbx_strand_id
1 'polypeptide(L)'
;MKNSHANLLEASYNISDKDWRIIRSMLRVLLRQSDTVRKSENVANAIQNIARDEDRIVFFKYFIKGQSILNVSMDQYFSVESVKRYLKRGTKDFIAVYNNGALAKLFIE
;
A
#
# COMPACT_ATOMS: atom_id res chain seq x y z
N MET A 1 -10.53 7.45 -18.83
CA MET A 1 -9.59 6.67 -17.99
C MET A 1 -10.14 6.25 -16.61
N LYS A 2 -11.33 6.71 -16.15
CA LYS A 2 -11.87 6.32 -14.83
C LYS A 2 -12.12 4.80 -14.66
N ASN A 3 -12.36 4.06 -15.75
CA ASN A 3 -12.65 2.62 -15.67
C ASN A 3 -11.42 1.73 -15.42
N SER A 4 -10.18 2.12 -15.80
CA SER A 4 -9.04 1.20 -15.64
C SER A 4 -8.57 1.07 -14.20
N HIS A 5 -8.71 2.13 -13.40
CA HIS A 5 -8.31 2.10 -12.00
C HIS A 5 -9.29 1.26 -11.16
N ALA A 6 -10.60 1.43 -11.35
CA ALA A 6 -11.61 0.63 -10.69
C ALA A 6 -11.43 -0.87 -11.01
N ASN A 7 -11.21 -1.20 -12.29
CA ASN A 7 -10.97 -2.59 -12.70
C ASN A 7 -9.70 -3.19 -12.08
N LEU A 8 -8.61 -2.41 -11.99
CA LEU A 8 -7.37 -2.87 -11.34
C LEU A 8 -7.52 -3.02 -9.83
N LEU A 9 -8.28 -2.12 -9.20
CA LEU A 9 -8.57 -2.21 -7.78
C LEU A 9 -9.36 -3.49 -7.48
N GLU A 10 -10.45 -3.74 -8.23
CA GLU A 10 -11.24 -4.98 -8.14
C GLU A 10 -10.37 -6.23 -8.38
N ALA A 11 -9.58 -6.25 -9.46
CA ALA A 11 -8.70 -7.38 -9.77
C ALA A 11 -7.63 -7.60 -8.70
N SER A 12 -7.14 -6.55 -8.04
CA SER A 12 -6.19 -6.68 -6.93
C SER A 12 -6.78 -7.45 -5.74
N TYR A 13 -8.11 -7.52 -5.59
CA TYR A 13 -8.72 -8.33 -4.54
C TYR A 13 -8.54 -9.84 -4.76
N ASN A 14 -8.28 -10.27 -5.98
CA ASN A 14 -8.06 -11.68 -6.34
C ASN A 14 -6.61 -12.15 -6.15
N ILE A 15 -5.67 -11.23 -5.89
CA ILE A 15 -4.27 -11.58 -5.62
C ILE A 15 -4.19 -12.40 -4.31
N SER A 16 -3.46 -13.53 -4.35
CA SER A 16 -3.33 -14.45 -3.22
C SER A 16 -2.64 -13.81 -2.01
N ASP A 17 -2.91 -14.29 -0.80
CA ASP A 17 -2.26 -13.78 0.42
C ASP A 17 -0.72 -13.97 0.41
N LYS A 18 -0.23 -15.01 -0.28
CA LYS A 18 1.20 -15.25 -0.49
C LYS A 18 1.81 -14.15 -1.37
N ASP A 19 1.14 -13.80 -2.45
CA ASP A 19 1.61 -12.75 -3.36
C ASP A 19 1.52 -11.37 -2.70
N TRP A 20 0.51 -11.13 -1.87
CA TRP A 20 0.46 -9.94 -1.02
C TRP A 20 1.63 -9.81 -0.05
N ARG A 21 2.20 -10.93 0.41
CA ARG A 21 3.43 -10.91 1.22
C ARG A 21 4.65 -10.51 0.37
N ILE A 22 4.71 -10.95 -0.89
CA ILE A 22 5.78 -10.58 -1.84
C ILE A 22 5.67 -9.08 -2.17
N ILE A 23 4.49 -8.61 -2.58
CA ILE A 23 4.21 -7.20 -2.90
C ILE A 23 4.64 -6.29 -1.75
N ARG A 24 4.24 -6.60 -0.51
CA ARG A 24 4.62 -5.79 0.66
C ARG A 24 6.13 -5.80 0.90
N SER A 25 6.81 -6.92 0.67
CA SER A 25 8.27 -6.98 0.80
C SER A 25 8.95 -6.11 -0.25
N MET A 26 8.52 -6.19 -1.52
CA MET A 26 9.04 -5.36 -2.61
C MET A 26 8.83 -3.88 -2.35
N LEU A 27 7.62 -3.47 -1.95
CA LEU A 27 7.32 -2.08 -1.60
C LEU A 27 8.17 -1.60 -0.42
N ARG A 28 8.39 -2.44 0.59
CA ARG A 28 9.21 -2.09 1.75
C ARG A 28 10.66 -1.85 1.34
N VAL A 29 11.21 -2.69 0.47
CA VAL A 29 12.56 -2.51 -0.08
C VAL A 29 12.63 -1.22 -0.89
N LEU A 30 11.74 -1.07 -1.88
CA LEU A 30 11.71 0.05 -2.81
C LEU A 30 11.53 1.41 -2.10
N LEU A 31 10.55 1.52 -1.21
CA LEU A 31 10.23 2.77 -0.52
C LEU A 31 11.23 3.09 0.60
N ARG A 32 11.85 2.10 1.25
CA ARG A 32 12.86 2.36 2.31
C ARG A 32 14.25 2.63 1.74
N GLN A 33 14.65 1.95 0.67
CA GLN A 33 16.03 2.05 0.17
C GLN A 33 16.24 3.22 -0.79
N SER A 34 15.18 3.72 -1.44
CA SER A 34 15.29 4.86 -2.35
C SER A 34 14.56 6.09 -1.81
N ASP A 35 15.32 7.06 -1.30
CA ASP A 35 14.79 8.37 -0.91
C ASP A 35 14.14 9.09 -2.10
N THR A 36 14.72 8.95 -3.30
CA THR A 36 14.19 9.53 -4.54
C THR A 36 12.79 9.01 -4.84
N VAL A 37 12.61 7.68 -4.82
CA VAL A 37 11.29 7.07 -5.06
C VAL A 37 10.30 7.49 -3.98
N ARG A 38 10.73 7.46 -2.70
CA ARG A 38 9.86 7.84 -1.57
C ARG A 38 9.33 9.27 -1.67
N LYS A 39 10.10 10.19 -2.25
CA LYS A 39 9.74 11.60 -2.46
C LYS A 39 9.12 11.89 -3.82
N SER A 40 8.99 10.87 -4.68
CA SER A 40 8.43 11.06 -6.02
C SER A 40 6.95 11.43 -5.98
N GLU A 41 6.53 12.23 -6.96
CA GLU A 41 5.12 12.59 -7.16
C GLU A 41 4.23 11.35 -7.36
N ASN A 42 4.75 10.32 -8.02
CA ASN A 42 4.04 9.05 -8.21
C ASN A 42 3.68 8.38 -6.87
N VAL A 43 4.59 8.39 -5.90
CA VAL A 43 4.31 7.87 -4.54
C VAL A 43 3.34 8.78 -3.79
N ALA A 44 3.53 10.10 -3.87
CA ALA A 44 2.64 11.06 -3.21
C ALA A 44 1.20 10.94 -3.72
N ASN A 45 1.02 10.91 -5.04
CA ASN A 45 -0.27 10.74 -5.70
C ASN A 45 -0.92 9.40 -5.32
N ALA A 46 -0.17 8.30 -5.32
CA ALA A 46 -0.71 6.99 -4.94
C ALA A 46 -1.13 6.94 -3.47
N ILE A 47 -0.43 7.61 -2.55
CA ILE A 47 -0.83 7.72 -1.14
C ILE A 47 -2.13 8.51 -1.00
N GLN A 48 -2.28 9.62 -1.75
CA GLN A 48 -3.49 10.43 -1.71
C GLN A 48 -4.74 9.67 -2.21
N ASN A 49 -4.56 8.69 -3.09
CA ASN A 49 -5.64 7.84 -3.59
C ASN A 49 -6.01 6.67 -2.67
N ILE A 50 -5.32 6.49 -1.53
CA ILE A 50 -5.78 5.57 -0.48
C ILE A 50 -7.07 6.16 0.10
N ALA A 51 -8.17 5.41 -0.01
CA ALA A 51 -9.52 5.98 0.16
C ALA A 51 -9.83 6.37 1.61
N ARG A 52 -9.40 5.54 2.56
CA ARG A 52 -9.67 5.74 4.00
C ARG A 52 -8.48 6.38 4.70
N ASP A 53 -8.75 7.33 5.59
CA ASP A 53 -7.70 8.05 6.30
C ASP A 53 -6.90 7.12 7.23
N GLU A 54 -7.54 6.16 7.91
CA GLU A 54 -6.83 5.19 8.76
C GLU A 54 -5.90 4.30 7.94
N ASP A 55 -6.36 3.86 6.76
CA ASP A 55 -5.56 3.06 5.84
C ASP A 55 -4.36 3.87 5.33
N ARG A 56 -4.57 5.16 5.00
CA ARG A 56 -3.53 6.09 4.56
C ARG A 56 -2.50 6.35 5.65
N ILE A 57 -2.94 6.62 6.88
CA ILE A 57 -2.07 6.89 8.03
C ILE A 57 -1.22 5.66 8.37
N VAL A 58 -1.84 4.48 8.44
CA VAL A 58 -1.14 3.23 8.71
C VAL A 58 -0.13 2.91 7.60
N PHE A 59 -0.53 3.07 6.33
CA PHE A 59 0.37 2.87 5.19
C PHE A 59 1.59 3.79 5.28
N PHE A 60 1.36 5.10 5.49
CA PHE A 60 2.42 6.09 5.57
C PHE A 60 3.40 5.79 6.72
N LYS A 61 2.89 5.52 7.92
CA LYS A 61 3.74 5.18 9.07
C LYS A 61 4.57 3.91 8.85
N TYR A 62 3.96 2.87 8.27
CA TYR A 62 4.63 1.59 8.07
C TYR A 62 5.67 1.63 6.93
N PHE A 63 5.29 2.12 5.75
CA PHE A 63 6.13 2.10 4.55
C PHE A 63 7.05 3.32 4.44
N ILE A 64 6.54 4.52 4.71
CA ILE A 64 7.29 5.78 4.50
C ILE A 64 8.12 6.15 5.72
N LYS A 65 7.56 6.03 6.93
CA LYS A 65 8.30 6.27 8.18
C LYS A 65 9.04 5.04 8.70
N GLY A 66 8.78 3.87 8.13
CA GLY A 66 9.52 2.65 8.44
C GLY A 66 9.19 2.02 9.80
N GLN A 67 8.07 2.40 10.43
CA GLN A 67 7.66 1.87 11.73
C GLN A 67 7.25 0.38 11.64
N SER A 68 7.40 -0.35 12.75
CA SER A 68 6.88 -1.71 12.89
C SER A 68 5.35 -1.69 13.10
N ILE A 69 4.65 -2.79 12.83
CA ILE A 69 3.20 -2.90 13.09
C ILE A 69 2.87 -2.60 14.57
N LEU A 70 3.71 -3.07 15.49
CA LEU A 70 3.53 -2.82 16.92
C LEU A 70 3.67 -1.34 17.26
N ASN A 71 4.66 -0.65 16.70
CA ASN A 71 4.84 0.79 16.93
C ASN A 71 3.68 1.59 16.33
N VAL A 72 3.20 1.22 15.14
CA VAL A 72 2.01 1.87 14.54
C VAL A 72 0.77 1.64 15.42
N SER A 73 0.60 0.43 15.95
CA SER A 73 -0.50 0.08 16.85
C SER A 73 -0.50 0.95 18.12
N MET A 74 0.66 1.11 18.76
CA MET A 74 0.81 1.97 19.94
C MET A 74 0.61 3.46 19.60
N ASP A 75 1.28 3.95 18.56
CA ASP A 75 1.22 5.35 18.14
C ASP A 75 -0.20 5.82 17.79
N GLN A 76 -1.04 4.92 17.29
CA GLN A 76 -2.38 5.25 16.77
C GLN A 76 -3.51 4.71 17.64
N TYR A 77 -3.18 4.08 18.78
CA TYR A 77 -4.16 3.45 19.67
C TYR A 77 -5.07 2.45 18.94
N PHE A 78 -4.52 1.76 17.94
CA PHE A 78 -5.21 0.72 17.19
C PHE A 78 -4.81 -0.66 17.70
N SER A 79 -5.70 -1.65 17.61
CA SER A 79 -5.28 -3.05 17.78
C SER A 79 -4.35 -3.50 16.65
N VAL A 80 -3.47 -4.46 16.94
CA VAL A 80 -2.55 -5.04 15.95
C VAL A 80 -3.31 -5.61 14.74
N GLU A 81 -4.47 -6.22 14.98
CA GLU A 81 -5.38 -6.75 13.95
C GLU A 81 -5.93 -5.63 13.05
N SER A 82 -6.28 -4.49 13.64
CA SER A 82 -6.75 -3.33 12.89
C SER A 82 -5.63 -2.77 12.03
N VAL A 83 -4.41 -2.62 12.56
CA VAL A 83 -3.25 -2.17 11.78
C VAL A 83 -2.97 -3.11 10.61
N LYS A 84 -3.00 -4.43 10.81
CA LYS A 84 -2.83 -5.42 9.72
C LYS A 84 -3.91 -5.26 8.64
N ARG A 85 -5.16 -5.08 9.05
CA ARG A 85 -6.30 -4.87 8.13
C ARG A 85 -6.15 -3.59 7.34
N TYR A 86 -5.86 -2.48 8.01
CA TYR A 86 -5.71 -1.15 7.41
C TYR A 86 -4.54 -1.12 6.45
N LEU A 87 -3.41 -1.72 6.86
CA LEU A 87 -2.25 -1.87 5.99
C LEU A 87 -2.57 -2.69 4.74
N LYS A 88 -3.29 -3.81 4.85
CA LYS A 88 -3.68 -4.63 3.69
C LYS A 88 -4.56 -3.83 2.72
N ARG A 89 -5.57 -3.12 3.22
CA ARG A 89 -6.46 -2.28 2.38
C ARG A 89 -5.71 -1.11 1.74
N GLY A 90 -4.96 -0.34 2.53
CA GLY A 90 -4.18 0.79 2.01
C GLY A 90 -3.11 0.36 1.00
N THR A 91 -2.52 -0.82 1.16
CA THR A 91 -1.59 -1.36 0.16
C THR A 91 -2.30 -1.68 -1.16
N LYS A 92 -3.55 -2.20 -1.12
CA LYS A 92 -4.36 -2.47 -2.33
C LYS A 92 -4.64 -1.19 -3.10
N ASP A 93 -5.16 -0.19 -2.41
CA ASP A 93 -5.47 1.12 -3.01
C ASP A 93 -4.21 1.75 -3.61
N PHE A 94 -3.11 1.73 -2.84
CA PHE A 94 -1.83 2.28 -3.29
C PHE A 94 -1.33 1.62 -4.57
N ILE A 95 -1.27 0.28 -4.64
CA ILE A 95 -0.70 -0.40 -5.81
C ILE A 95 -1.58 -0.29 -7.05
N ALA A 96 -2.90 -0.11 -6.89
CA ALA A 96 -3.82 0.07 -8.01
C ALA A 96 -3.62 1.41 -8.73
N VAL A 97 -2.99 2.39 -8.06
CA VAL A 97 -2.63 3.70 -8.64
C VAL A 97 -1.15 3.79 -8.97
N TYR A 98 -0.28 3.32 -8.07
CA TYR A 98 1.15 3.46 -8.19
C TYR A 98 1.66 2.89 -9.51
N ASN A 99 2.31 3.75 -10.31
CA ASN A 99 2.84 3.43 -11.63
C ASN A 99 1.80 2.71 -12.53
N ASN A 100 0.56 3.21 -12.56
CA ASN A 100 -0.55 2.67 -13.37
C ASN A 100 -0.83 1.17 -13.11
N GLY A 101 -0.68 0.73 -11.86
CA GLY A 101 -0.93 -0.64 -11.47
C GLY A 101 0.12 -1.64 -11.91
N ALA A 102 1.30 -1.20 -12.36
CA ALA A 102 2.33 -2.09 -12.90
C ALA A 102 2.70 -3.24 -11.95
N LEU A 103 2.79 -2.95 -10.64
CA LEU A 103 3.09 -3.98 -9.64
C LEU A 103 1.94 -4.97 -9.45
N ALA A 104 0.68 -4.50 -9.46
CA ALA A 104 -0.50 -5.36 -9.33
C ALA A 104 -0.64 -6.30 -10.53
N LYS A 105 -0.39 -5.78 -11.75
CA LYS A 105 -0.49 -6.51 -13.01
C LYS A 105 0.44 -7.73 -13.12
N LEU A 106 1.51 -7.79 -12.32
CA LEU A 106 2.39 -8.97 -12.28
C LEU A 106 1.74 -10.19 -11.62
N PHE A 107 0.64 -9.99 -10.89
CA PHE A 107 -0.03 -11.02 -10.07
C PHE A 107 -1.51 -11.17 -10.43
N ILE A 108 -1.97 -10.51 -11.49
CA ILE A 108 -3.33 -10.60 -12.02
C ILE A 108 -3.20 -11.33 -13.36
N GLU A 109 -3.85 -12.49 -13.48
CA GLU A 109 -3.98 -13.25 -14.74
C GLU A 109 -5.00 -12.60 -15.68
#